data_AF-A0A6L3ZCX9-F1
#
_entry.id   AF-A0A6L3ZCX9-F1
#
_cell.length_a   1.000
_cell.length_b   1.000
_cell.length_c   1.000
_cell.angle_alpha   90.00
_cell.angle_beta   90.00
_cell.angle_gamma   90.00
#
_symmetry.space_group_name_H-M   'P 1'
#
loop_
_entity.id
_entity.type
_entity.pdbx_description
1 polymer ?
#
loop_
_entity_poly.entity_id
_entity_poly.type
_entity_poly.pdbx_seq_one_letter_code
_entity_poly.pdbx_strand_id
1 'polypeptide(L)'
;MTERQKSRSERVKALNAKLRMEYQFYYALGYRSPLIISHLAKKHFIADWTVRDKIGSVTELQDSTVDQCDLSKVSIDAEKLGQYSILQK
;
A
#
# COMPACT_ATOMS: atom_id res chain seq x y z
N MET A 1 -16.17 18.75 -24.66
CA MET A 1 -16.13 17.49 -23.86
C MET A 1 -17.03 17.66 -22.64
N THR A 2 -18.13 16.91 -22.57
CA THR A 2 -19.21 17.02 -21.57
C THR A 2 -18.76 16.66 -20.16
N GLU A 3 -19.20 17.40 -19.13
CA GLU A 3 -18.87 17.21 -17.70
C GLU A 3 -19.05 15.77 -17.18
N ARG A 4 -20.00 15.00 -17.76
CA ARG A 4 -20.20 13.58 -17.44
C ARG A 4 -18.97 12.70 -17.72
N GLN A 5 -18.18 13.02 -18.74
CA GLN A 5 -16.94 12.27 -19.06
C GLN A 5 -15.82 12.57 -18.05
N LYS A 6 -15.74 13.80 -17.54
CA LYS A 6 -14.77 14.17 -16.50
C LYS A 6 -15.04 13.42 -15.20
N SER A 7 -16.30 13.37 -14.75
CA SER A 7 -16.70 12.64 -13.54
C SER A 7 -16.39 11.14 -13.61
N ARG A 8 -16.58 10.50 -14.77
CA ARG A 8 -16.24 9.08 -14.95
C ARG A 8 -14.74 8.83 -14.88
N SER A 9 -13.93 9.70 -15.50
CA SER A 9 -12.46 9.60 -15.47
C SER A 9 -11.91 9.76 -14.05
N GLU A 10 -12.44 10.71 -13.28
CA GLU A 10 -12.06 10.93 -11.88
C GLU A 10 -12.40 9.73 -11.00
N ARG A 11 -13.58 9.14 -11.17
CA ARG A 11 -13.98 7.92 -10.43
C ARG A 11 -13.06 6.73 -10.72
N VAL A 12 -12.66 6.55 -11.98
CA VAL A 12 -11.70 5.49 -12.36
C VAL A 12 -10.33 5.74 -11.74
N LYS A 13 -9.83 6.99 -11.79
CA LYS A 13 -8.57 7.36 -11.15
C LYS A 13 -8.60 7.13 -9.64
N ALA A 14 -9.69 7.49 -8.98
CA ALA A 14 -9.87 7.28 -7.55
C ALA A 14 -9.88 5.78 -7.18
N LEU A 15 -10.54 4.94 -7.98
CA LEU A 15 -10.53 3.48 -7.78
C LEU A 15 -9.11 2.90 -7.93
N ASN A 16 -8.39 3.32 -8.97
CA ASN A 16 -7.01 2.85 -9.20
C ASN A 16 -6.08 3.26 -8.04
N ALA A 17 -6.17 4.52 -7.61
CA ALA A 17 -5.39 5.01 -6.47
C ALA A 17 -5.69 4.20 -5.20
N LYS A 18 -6.97 3.91 -4.95
CA LYS A 18 -7.40 3.07 -3.81
C LYS A 18 -6.81 1.66 -3.88
N LEU A 19 -6.90 0.98 -5.03
CA LEU A 19 -6.35 -0.36 -5.20
C LEU A 19 -4.83 -0.39 -5.01
N ARG A 20 -4.11 0.64 -5.48
CA ARG A 20 -2.65 0.77 -5.31
C ARG A 20 -2.27 0.94 -3.84
N MET A 21 -2.94 1.84 -3.12
CA MET A 21 -2.70 2.04 -1.69
C MET A 21 -2.99 0.77 -0.88
N GLU A 22 -4.11 0.09 -1.14
CA GLU A 22 -4.43 -1.15 -0.44
C GLU A 22 -3.39 -2.25 -0.76
N TYR A 23 -2.95 -2.35 -2.01
CA TYR A 23 -1.89 -3.29 -2.40
C TYR A 23 -0.59 -3.06 -1.62
N GLN A 24 -0.11 -1.81 -1.59
CA GLN A 24 1.12 -1.43 -0.88
C GLN A 24 0.99 -1.67 0.63
N PHE A 25 -0.16 -1.38 1.22
CA PHE A 25 -0.43 -1.65 2.64
C PHE A 25 -0.27 -3.14 2.98
N TYR A 26 -0.93 -4.03 2.22
CA TYR A 26 -0.78 -5.47 2.46
C TYR A 26 0.63 -5.98 2.13
N TYR A 27 1.30 -5.38 1.14
CA TYR A 27 2.68 -5.76 0.83
C TYR A 27 3.65 -5.36 1.95
N ALA A 28 3.49 -4.18 2.55
CA ALA A 28 4.25 -3.74 3.72
C ALA A 28 4.06 -4.65 4.94
N LEU A 29 2.88 -5.28 5.08
CA LEU A 29 2.62 -6.30 6.10
C LEU A 29 3.26 -7.67 5.81
N GLY A 30 3.93 -7.83 4.67
CA GLY A 30 4.63 -9.06 4.28
C GLY A 30 3.78 -10.08 3.52
N TYR A 31 2.56 -9.70 3.08
CA TYR A 31 1.74 -10.60 2.25
C TYR A 31 2.32 -10.75 0.83
N ARG A 32 2.15 -11.94 0.25
CA ARG A 32 2.60 -12.22 -1.13
C ARG A 32 1.66 -11.59 -2.17
N SER A 33 2.23 -11.02 -3.23
CA SER A 33 1.50 -10.34 -4.31
C SER A 33 0.26 -11.11 -4.84
N PRO A 34 0.32 -12.43 -5.15
CA PRO A 34 -0.86 -13.14 -5.64
C PRO A 34 -2.03 -13.16 -4.63
N LEU A 35 -1.74 -13.31 -3.34
CA LEU A 35 -2.76 -13.33 -2.29
C LEU A 35 -3.42 -11.95 -2.13
N ILE A 36 -2.62 -10.89 -2.20
CA ILE A 36 -3.12 -9.52 -2.16
C ILE A 36 -4.05 -9.28 -3.35
N ILE A 37 -3.64 -9.65 -4.56
CA ILE A 37 -4.43 -9.46 -5.78
C ILE A 37 -5.77 -10.20 -5.67
N SER A 38 -5.77 -11.49 -5.30
CA SER A 38 -7.02 -12.24 -5.15
C SER A 38 -7.90 -11.72 -4.01
N HIS A 39 -7.30 -11.21 -2.92
CA HIS A 39 -8.04 -10.55 -1.85
C HIS A 39 -8.74 -9.27 -2.34
N LEU A 40 -8.01 -8.40 -3.06
CA LEU A 40 -8.57 -7.16 -3.61
C LEU A 40 -9.66 -7.45 -4.65
N ALA A 41 -9.46 -8.45 -5.50
CA ALA A 41 -10.46 -8.90 -6.47
C ALA A 41 -11.78 -9.29 -5.78
N LYS A 42 -11.69 -10.13 -4.75
CA LYS A 42 -12.85 -10.54 -3.95
C LYS A 42 -13.50 -9.38 -3.21
N LYS A 43 -12.71 -8.48 -2.61
CA LYS A 43 -13.22 -7.33 -1.83
C LYS A 43 -13.96 -6.31 -2.70
N HIS A 44 -13.45 -6.04 -3.90
CA HIS A 44 -14.02 -5.05 -4.81
C HIS A 44 -14.96 -5.67 -5.86
N PHE A 45 -15.23 -6.98 -5.78
CA PHE A 45 -16.05 -7.73 -6.73
C PHE A 45 -15.63 -7.51 -8.20
N ILE A 46 -14.31 -7.58 -8.44
CA ILE A 46 -13.70 -7.47 -9.77
C ILE A 46 -12.82 -8.69 -10.03
N ALA A 47 -12.46 -8.92 -11.30
CA ALA A 47 -11.57 -10.03 -11.66
C ALA A 47 -10.11 -9.75 -11.27
N ASP A 48 -9.34 -10.79 -10.96
CA ASP A 48 -7.90 -10.70 -10.62
C ASP A 48 -7.09 -9.97 -11.70
N TRP A 49 -7.38 -10.21 -12.97
CA TRP A 49 -6.70 -9.54 -14.08
C TRP A 49 -7.02 -8.04 -14.12
N THR A 50 -8.24 -7.65 -13.74
CA THR A 50 -8.62 -6.23 -13.63
C THR A 50 -7.87 -5.56 -12.50
N VAL A 51 -7.65 -6.23 -11.37
CA VAL A 51 -6.80 -5.68 -10.29
C VAL A 51 -5.40 -5.42 -10.82
N ARG A 52 -4.79 -6.40 -11.51
CA ARG A 52 -3.44 -6.26 -12.12
C ARG A 52 -3.35 -5.08 -13.09
N ASP A 53 -4.36 -4.93 -13.96
CA ASP A 53 -4.45 -3.81 -14.89
C ASP A 53 -4.57 -2.45 -14.18
N LYS A 54 -5.35 -2.38 -13.10
CA LYS A 54 -5.67 -1.13 -12.38
C LYS A 54 -4.54 -0.69 -11.45
N ILE A 55 -3.79 -1.61 -10.87
CA ILE A 55 -2.62 -1.30 -10.03
C ILE A 55 -1.39 -0.92 -10.88
N GLY A 56 -1.27 -1.44 -12.10
CA GLY A 56 -0.14 -1.19 -12.98
C GLY A 56 1.06 -2.07 -12.66
N SER A 57 2.27 -1.52 -12.74
CA SER A 57 3.50 -2.27 -12.49
C SER A 57 3.60 -2.71 -11.03
N VAL A 58 3.54 -4.02 -10.81
CA VAL A 58 3.68 -4.62 -9.48
C VAL A 58 5.06 -4.35 -8.91
N THR A 59 6.12 -4.44 -9.73
CA THR A 59 7.51 -4.22 -9.31
C THR A 59 7.71 -2.80 -8.79
N GLU A 60 7.24 -1.78 -9.53
CA GLU A 60 7.35 -0.38 -9.08
C GLU A 60 6.62 -0.13 -7.76
N LEU A 61 5.44 -0.76 -7.56
CA LEU A 61 4.70 -0.66 -6.30
C LEU A 61 5.42 -1.33 -5.14
N GLN A 62 6.11 -2.44 -5.40
CA GLN A 62 6.89 -3.15 -4.38
C GLN A 62 8.14 -2.36 -4.01
N ASP A 63 8.90 -1.87 -4.99
CA ASP A 63 10.13 -1.09 -4.78
C ASP A 63 9.82 0.19 -3.98
N SER A 64 8.77 0.93 -4.37
CA SER A 64 8.32 2.12 -3.63
C SER A 64 7.86 1.84 -2.19
N THR A 65 7.43 0.60 -1.89
CA THR A 65 7.08 0.20 -0.52
C THR A 65 8.33 -0.13 0.29
N VAL A 66 9.33 -0.77 -0.33
CA VAL A 66 10.61 -1.11 0.32
C VAL A 66 11.37 0.15 0.71
N ASP A 67 11.36 1.19 -0.15
CA ASP A 67 12.00 2.48 0.14
C ASP A 67 11.37 3.23 1.33
N GLN A 68 10.09 2.96 1.64
CA GLN A 68 9.38 3.53 2.80
C GLN A 68 9.62 2.72 4.09
N CYS A 69 9.92 1.43 3.99
CA CYS A 69 10.26 0.56 5.11
C CYS A 69 11.76 0.55 5.44
N ASP A 70 12.52 1.55 4.97
CA ASP A 70 13.93 1.72 5.32
C ASP A 70 14.07 2.11 6.79
N LEU A 71 14.25 1.10 7.63
CA LEU A 71 14.49 1.23 9.07
C LEU A 71 15.78 2.01 9.38
N SER A 72 16.69 2.21 8.42
CA SER A 72 17.87 3.06 8.62
C SER A 72 17.52 4.55 8.70
N LYS A 73 16.34 4.95 8.21
CA LYS A 73 15.78 6.31 8.37
C LYS A 73 14.99 6.47 9.67
N VAL A 74 14.67 5.37 10.35
CA VAL A 74 14.02 5.37 11.66
C VAL A 74 15.11 5.51 12.72
N SER A 75 15.50 6.75 13.00
CA SER A 75 16.33 7.06 14.17
C SER A 75 15.56 6.70 15.44
N ILE A 76 15.99 5.64 16.13
CA ILE A 76 15.58 5.40 17.50
C ILE A 76 16.42 6.35 18.36
N ASP A 77 15.83 7.45 18.84
CA ASP A 77 16.47 8.33 19.81
C ASP A 77 16.81 7.53 21.08
N ALA A 78 18.08 7.13 21.19
CA ALA A 78 18.59 6.39 22.34
C ALA A 78 18.43 7.16 23.66
N GLU A 79 18.34 8.50 23.60
CA GLU A 79 18.10 9.36 24.76
C GLU A 79 16.73 9.11 25.43
N LYS A 80 15.70 8.67 24.67
CA LYS A 80 14.39 8.33 25.24
C LYS A 80 14.34 6.94 25.87
N LEU A 81 15.24 6.03 25.48
CA LEU A 81 15.31 4.69 26.07
C LEU A 81 15.91 4.70 27.48
N GLY A 82 16.72 5.71 27.82
CA GLY A 82 17.29 5.89 29.16
C GLY A 82 16.28 6.29 30.26
N GLN A 83 15.08 6.75 29.89
CA GLN A 83 14.04 7.15 30.86
C GLN A 83 13.17 5.99 31.36
N TYR A 84 13.23 4.81 30.72
CA TYR A 84 12.39 3.65 31.07
C TYR A 84 13.14 2.55 31.84
N SER A 85 14.41 2.76 32.23
CA SER A 85 15.07 1.90 33.23
C SER A 85 14.61 2.25 34.64
N ILE A 86 13.34 1.96 34.94
CA ILE A 86 12.82 2.00 36.30
C ILE A 86 12.65 0.55 36.79
N LEU A 87 13.38 0.25 37.88
CA LEU A 87 13.21 -0.86 38.82
C LEU A 87 13.61 -2.29 38.37
N GLN A 88 14.89 -2.61 38.55
CA GLN A 88 15.28 -3.88 39.16
C GLN A 88 16.37 -3.64 40.21
N LYS A 89 15.98 -3.63 41.49
CA LYS A 89 16.78 -4.07 42.64
C LYS A 89 15.85 -4.34 43.81
#